data_AF-A0A259TUF7-F1
#
_entry.id   AF-A0A259TUF7-F1
#
_cell.length_a   1.000
_cell.length_b   1.000
_cell.length_c   1.000
_cell.angle_alpha   90.00
_cell.angle_beta   90.00
_cell.angle_gamma   90.00
#
_symmetry.space_group_name_H-M   'P 1'
#
loop_
_entity.id
_entity.type
_entity.pdbx_description
1 polymer ?
#
loop_
_entity_poly.entity_id
_entity_poly.type
_entity_poly.pdbx_seq_one_letter_code
_entity_poly.pdbx_strand_id
1 'polypeptide(L)'
;MDYDENKVDEAALALLWLTAWREASYPEGALGPGEPAVEVWRAWRGIDWAVLDRLHAGGLIGDPKTKAKSVWLTTTGRAQAEAAFGRLFARGEGGAPAGAAPDDAVGDDASPDAPRSTR
;
A
#
# COMPACT_ATOMS: atom_id res chain seq x y z
N MET A 1 -19.48 18.53 -4.21
CA MET A 1 -18.45 19.51 -3.81
C MET A 1 -17.41 19.52 -4.91
N ASP A 2 -16.97 20.69 -5.36
CA ASP A 2 -15.87 20.78 -6.33
C ASP A 2 -14.54 20.63 -5.58
N TYR A 3 -13.70 19.68 -5.97
CA TYR A 3 -12.43 19.38 -5.33
C TYR A 3 -11.39 18.90 -6.35
N ASP A 4 -10.12 19.10 -6.04
CA ASP A 4 -9.00 18.66 -6.88
C ASP A 4 -8.77 17.16 -6.70
N GLU A 5 -9.24 16.37 -7.66
CA GLU A 5 -9.09 14.91 -7.64
C GLU A 5 -7.62 14.48 -7.56
N ASN A 6 -6.69 15.21 -8.19
CA ASN A 6 -5.28 14.84 -8.18
C ASN A 6 -4.68 14.95 -6.77
N LYS A 7 -5.08 15.98 -6.00
CA LYS A 7 -4.65 16.12 -4.60
C LYS A 7 -5.25 15.04 -3.72
N VAL A 8 -6.50 14.66 -3.96
CA VAL A 8 -7.14 13.56 -3.23
C VAL A 8 -6.46 12.24 -3.56
N ASP A 9 -6.13 11.99 -4.83
CA ASP A 9 -5.44 10.78 -5.27
C ASP A 9 -4.02 10.71 -4.69
N GLU A 10 -3.28 11.82 -4.68
CA GLU A 10 -1.96 11.90 -4.05
C GLU A 10 -2.03 11.62 -2.54
N ALA A 11 -2.99 12.24 -1.84
CA ALA A 11 -3.19 12.02 -0.41
C ALA A 11 -3.64 10.58 -0.12
N ALA A 12 -4.53 10.02 -0.92
CA ALA A 12 -4.97 8.64 -0.81
C ALA A 12 -3.82 7.67 -1.02
N LEU A 13 -2.98 7.89 -2.02
CA LEU A 13 -1.80 7.07 -2.27
C LEU A 13 -0.82 7.14 -1.09
N ALA A 14 -0.60 8.33 -0.51
CA ALA A 14 0.17 8.48 0.72
C ALA A 14 -0.45 7.73 1.91
N LEU A 15 -1.77 7.75 2.08
CA LEU A 15 -2.45 7.00 3.14
C LEU A 15 -2.42 5.48 2.91
N LEU A 16 -2.38 5.02 1.66
CA LEU A 16 -2.10 3.62 1.36
C LEU A 16 -0.69 3.25 1.84
N TRP A 17 0.32 4.12 1.65
CA TRP A 17 1.67 3.88 2.19
C TRP A 17 1.68 3.76 3.71
N LEU A 18 0.92 4.60 4.43
CA LEU A 18 0.81 4.54 5.89
C LEU A 18 0.36 3.16 6.40
N THR A 19 -0.42 2.43 5.60
CA THR A 19 -0.95 1.11 5.94
C THR A 19 -0.33 -0.01 5.11
N ALA A 20 0.79 0.26 4.45
CA ALA A 20 1.45 -0.71 3.57
C ALA A 20 2.33 -1.68 4.37
N TRP A 21 2.36 -2.94 3.92
CA TRP A 21 3.28 -3.96 4.42
C TRP A 21 3.87 -4.76 3.26
N ARG A 22 5.08 -5.28 3.50
CA ARG A 22 5.72 -6.23 2.60
C ARG A 22 5.12 -7.61 2.86
N GLU A 23 4.43 -8.16 1.87
CA GLU A 23 3.81 -9.50 1.97
C GLU A 23 4.81 -10.60 1.61
N ALA A 24 5.64 -10.36 0.60
CA ALA A 24 6.66 -11.32 0.17
C ALA A 24 7.89 -10.60 -0.41
N SER A 25 9.02 -11.30 -0.39
CA SER A 25 10.25 -10.88 -1.05
C SER A 25 10.84 -12.08 -1.79
N TYR A 26 11.12 -11.88 -3.07
CA TYR A 26 11.72 -12.88 -3.95
C TYR A 26 13.13 -12.41 -4.30
N PRO A 27 14.18 -13.21 -4.01
CA PRO A 27 15.55 -12.83 -4.36
C PRO A 27 15.75 -12.82 -5.89
N GLU A 28 16.85 -12.23 -6.32
CA GLU A 28 17.29 -12.30 -7.72
C GLU A 28 17.34 -13.76 -8.18
N GLY A 29 16.85 -14.02 -9.40
CA GLY A 29 16.81 -15.36 -9.96
C GLY A 29 15.59 -16.21 -9.54
N ALA A 30 14.77 -15.77 -8.59
CA ALA A 30 13.65 -16.58 -8.07
C ALA A 30 12.52 -16.79 -9.09
N LEU A 31 12.30 -15.82 -9.99
CA LEU A 31 11.30 -15.91 -11.06
C LEU A 31 11.91 -16.39 -12.40
N GLY A 32 13.23 -16.49 -12.48
CA GLY A 32 13.97 -16.91 -13.67
C GLY A 32 15.41 -16.36 -13.68
N PRO A 33 16.33 -16.96 -14.45
CA PRO A 33 17.71 -16.48 -14.53
C PRO A 33 17.79 -15.03 -15.01
N GLY A 34 18.46 -14.17 -14.23
CA GLY A 34 18.62 -12.74 -14.55
C GLY A 34 17.43 -11.86 -14.17
N GLU A 35 16.37 -12.40 -13.59
CA GLU A 35 15.26 -11.61 -13.04
C GLU A 35 15.67 -10.93 -11.72
N PRO A 36 15.40 -9.63 -11.55
CA PRO A 36 15.80 -8.90 -10.35
C PRO A 36 15.04 -9.38 -9.11
N ALA A 37 15.53 -9.01 -7.93
CA ALA A 37 14.76 -9.20 -6.71
C ALA A 37 13.44 -8.42 -6.79
N VAL A 38 12.34 -9.09 -6.44
CA VAL A 38 10.99 -8.50 -6.47
C VAL A 38 10.43 -8.50 -5.06
N GLU A 39 9.99 -7.33 -4.60
CA GLU A 39 9.22 -7.22 -3.38
C GLU A 39 7.74 -7.04 -3.69
N VAL A 40 6.92 -7.78 -2.97
CA VAL A 40 5.47 -7.65 -3.02
C VAL A 40 5.00 -6.79 -1.86
N TRP A 41 4.24 -5.75 -2.21
CA TRP A 41 3.67 -4.82 -1.25
C TRP A 41 2.16 -4.77 -1.36
N ARG A 42 1.51 -4.75 -0.21
CA ARG A 42 0.07 -4.55 -0.08
C ARG A 42 -0.25 -3.45 0.91
N ALA A 43 -1.42 -2.85 0.76
CA ALA A 43 -1.95 -1.85 1.68
C ALA A 43 -3.42 -2.13 1.98
N TRP A 44 -3.89 -1.72 3.15
CA TRP A 44 -5.30 -1.82 3.51
C TRP A 44 -6.11 -0.84 2.68
N ARG A 45 -7.20 -1.31 2.08
CA ARG A 45 -8.08 -0.43 1.31
C ARG A 45 -9.28 -0.03 2.18
N GLY A 46 -9.30 1.22 2.58
CA GLY A 46 -10.40 1.87 3.32
C GLY A 46 -10.73 3.26 2.78
N ILE A 47 -10.35 3.50 1.52
CA ILE A 47 -10.50 4.78 0.82
C ILE A 47 -11.68 4.68 -0.14
N ASP A 48 -12.25 5.83 -0.52
CA ASP A 48 -13.32 5.93 -1.51
C ASP A 48 -13.03 5.14 -2.80
N TRP A 49 -14.06 4.48 -3.34
CA TRP A 49 -13.94 3.61 -4.50
C TRP A 49 -13.55 4.35 -5.78
N ALA A 50 -14.02 5.57 -6.00
CA ALA A 50 -13.68 6.33 -7.19
C ALA A 50 -12.20 6.72 -7.20
N VAL A 51 -11.64 7.04 -6.03
CA VAL A 51 -10.20 7.28 -5.84
C VAL A 51 -9.39 6.03 -6.15
N LEU A 52 -9.78 4.87 -5.60
CA LEU A 52 -9.09 3.60 -5.89
C LEU A 52 -9.18 3.24 -7.38
N ASP A 53 -10.32 3.47 -8.02
CA ASP A 53 -10.49 3.25 -9.47
C ASP A 53 -9.54 4.14 -10.29
N ARG A 54 -9.36 5.42 -9.93
CA ARG A 54 -8.39 6.30 -10.59
C ARG A 54 -6.94 5.88 -10.37
N LEU A 55 -6.58 5.48 -9.15
CA LEU A 55 -5.23 4.97 -8.85
C LEU A 55 -4.93 3.68 -9.62
N HIS A 56 -5.92 2.79 -9.78
CA HIS A 56 -5.79 1.57 -10.58
C HIS A 56 -5.68 1.90 -12.08
N ALA A 57 -6.51 2.82 -12.59
CA ALA A 57 -6.43 3.30 -13.96
C ALA A 57 -5.06 3.93 -14.27
N GLY A 58 -4.43 4.57 -13.27
CA GLY A 58 -3.06 5.09 -13.34
C GLY A 58 -1.95 4.04 -13.19
N GLY A 59 -2.28 2.76 -12.98
CA GLY A 59 -1.31 1.67 -12.80
C GLY A 59 -0.52 1.74 -11.49
N LEU A 60 -1.01 2.47 -10.49
CA LEU A 60 -0.34 2.63 -9.19
C LEU A 60 -0.72 1.51 -8.22
N ILE A 61 -1.92 0.98 -8.34
CA ILE A 61 -2.38 -0.16 -7.55
C ILE A 61 -2.91 -1.27 -8.47
N GLY A 62 -2.98 -2.50 -7.96
CA GLY A 62 -3.74 -3.56 -8.60
C GLY A 62 -5.26 -3.34 -8.50
N ASP A 63 -6.05 -4.17 -9.18
CA ASP A 63 -7.52 -4.03 -9.21
C ASP A 63 -8.11 -3.99 -7.78
N PRO A 64 -8.75 -2.87 -7.38
CA PRO A 64 -9.36 -2.76 -6.06
C PRO A 64 -10.67 -3.53 -5.95
N LYS A 65 -11.28 -4.00 -7.04
CA LYS A 65 -12.59 -4.69 -7.04
C LYS A 65 -12.47 -6.19 -6.80
N THR A 66 -11.63 -6.58 -5.84
CA THR A 66 -11.45 -7.98 -5.41
C THR A 66 -12.20 -8.26 -4.11
N LYS A 67 -12.16 -9.50 -3.58
CA LYS A 67 -12.75 -9.80 -2.25
C LYS A 67 -11.81 -9.48 -1.07
N ALA A 68 -10.52 -9.25 -1.34
CA ALA A 68 -9.52 -8.96 -0.32
C ALA A 68 -9.79 -7.60 0.34
N LYS A 69 -9.43 -7.42 1.61
CA LYS A 69 -9.49 -6.09 2.27
C LYS A 69 -8.28 -5.21 1.89
N SER A 70 -7.39 -5.71 1.05
CA SER A 70 -6.14 -5.07 0.66
C SER A 70 -6.03 -4.89 -0.85
N VAL A 71 -5.09 -4.05 -1.26
CA VAL A 71 -4.69 -3.87 -2.67
C VAL A 71 -3.18 -4.00 -2.81
N TRP A 72 -2.75 -4.48 -3.97
CA TRP A 72 -1.34 -4.52 -4.34
C TRP A 72 -0.87 -3.12 -4.69
N LEU A 73 0.31 -2.74 -4.22
CA LEU A 73 1.04 -1.59 -4.75
C LEU A 73 1.92 -2.07 -5.90
N THR A 74 1.81 -1.43 -7.05
CA THR A 74 2.78 -1.68 -8.13
C THR A 74 4.14 -1.12 -7.72
N THR A 75 5.22 -1.49 -8.42
CA THR A 75 6.55 -0.94 -8.15
C THR A 75 6.55 0.59 -8.23
N THR A 76 5.90 1.15 -9.25
CA THR A 76 5.71 2.59 -9.42
C THR A 76 4.80 3.17 -8.33
N GLY A 77 3.68 2.51 -8.04
CA GLY A 77 2.75 2.95 -7.01
C GLY A 77 3.38 3.03 -5.63
N ARG A 78 4.15 2.02 -5.23
CA ARG A 78 4.90 2.01 -3.97
C ARG A 78 5.83 3.21 -3.87
N ALA A 79 6.66 3.43 -4.89
CA ALA A 79 7.61 4.53 -4.91
C ALA A 79 6.89 5.90 -4.84
N GLN A 80 5.78 6.06 -5.56
CA GLN A 80 4.99 7.28 -5.50
C GLN A 80 4.27 7.46 -4.17
N ALA A 81 3.77 6.39 -3.57
CA ALA A 81 3.09 6.40 -2.28
C ALA A 81 4.03 6.84 -1.15
N GLU A 82 5.22 6.26 -1.10
CA GLU A 82 6.27 6.62 -0.15
C GLU A 82 6.68 8.10 -0.33
N ALA A 83 6.91 8.52 -1.58
CA ALA A 83 7.28 9.89 -1.87
C ALA A 83 6.16 10.90 -1.53
N ALA A 84 4.90 10.56 -1.82
CA ALA A 84 3.74 11.39 -1.49
C ALA A 84 3.59 11.51 0.03
N PHE A 85 3.75 10.41 0.78
CA PHE A 85 3.70 10.43 2.23
C PHE A 85 4.79 11.33 2.82
N GLY A 86 6.02 11.21 2.31
CA GLY A 86 7.11 12.10 2.69
C GLY A 86 6.82 13.58 2.41
N ARG A 87 6.27 13.91 1.24
CA ARG A 87 5.92 15.30 0.89
C ARG A 87 4.79 15.88 1.73
N LEU A 88 3.74 15.09 1.96
CA LEU A 88 2.49 15.57 2.56
C LEU A 88 2.50 15.54 4.10
N PHE A 89 3.19 14.56 4.69
CA PHE A 89 3.03 14.22 6.10
C PHE A 89 4.33 14.12 6.90
N ALA A 90 5.51 14.24 6.27
CA ALA A 90 6.75 14.33 7.04
C ALA A 90 6.73 15.59 7.93
N ARG A 91 7.28 15.48 9.14
CA ARG A 91 7.46 16.64 10.01
C ARG A 91 8.38 17.65 9.32
N GLY A 92 7.91 18.88 9.16
CA GLY A 92 8.79 20.01 8.87
C GLY A 92 9.80 20.19 10.00
N GLU A 93 10.99 20.68 9.68
CA GLU A 93 12.03 21.01 10.67
C GLU A 93 11.45 21.96 11.73
N GLY A 94 11.14 21.41 12.91
CA GLY A 94 10.40 22.08 13.98
C GLY A 94 9.61 21.13 14.88
N GLY A 95 9.34 19.89 14.45
CA GLY A 95 8.76 18.85 15.29
C GLY A 95 9.81 17.92 15.91
N ALA A 96 10.38 18.26 17.07
CA ALA A 96 11.15 17.31 17.86
C ALA A 96 10.29 16.07 18.24
N PRO A 97 10.89 14.88 18.42
CA PRO A 97 10.16 13.62 18.47
C PRO A 97 9.38 13.46 19.77
N ALA A 98 8.05 13.54 19.68
CA ALA A 98 7.20 12.79 20.61
C ALA A 98 7.38 11.31 20.27
N GLY A 99 7.94 10.57 21.22
CA GLY A 99 8.41 9.20 21.05
C GLY A 99 7.33 8.17 20.74
N ALA A 100 7.83 6.96 20.51
CA ALA A 100 7.11 5.70 20.35
C ALA A 100 6.27 5.57 19.07
N ALA A 101 6.89 5.04 18.01
CA ALA A 101 6.22 3.94 17.35
C ALA A 101 6.30 2.76 18.33
N PRO A 102 5.18 2.21 18.85
CA PRO A 102 5.24 0.85 19.32
C PRO A 102 5.54 -0.01 18.11
N ASP A 103 6.71 -0.65 18.14
CA ASP A 103 6.88 -1.98 17.61
C ASP A 103 5.63 -2.81 17.98
N ASP A 104 5.11 -3.58 17.02
CA ASP A 104 4.05 -4.56 17.21
C ASP A 104 2.62 -4.04 17.46
N ALA A 105 1.96 -3.57 16.39
CA ALA A 105 0.49 -3.62 16.30
C ALA A 105 -0.02 -3.64 14.85
N VAL A 106 0.36 -4.66 14.07
CA VAL A 106 -0.58 -5.20 13.08
C VAL A 106 -1.10 -6.49 13.68
N GLY A 107 -2.32 -6.40 14.21
CA GLY A 107 -3.05 -7.57 14.66
C GLY A 107 -3.08 -8.61 13.55
N ASP A 108 -2.78 -9.84 13.95
CA ASP A 108 -3.07 -11.07 13.24
C ASP A 108 -4.59 -11.12 12.97
N ASP A 109 -5.07 -10.46 11.91
CA ASP A 109 -6.43 -10.67 11.37
C ASP A 109 -6.29 -11.66 10.22
N ALA A 110 -6.41 -12.93 10.60
CA ALA A 110 -6.80 -14.08 9.81
C ALA A 110 -7.04 -13.79 8.32
N SER A 111 -6.15 -14.32 7.49
CA SER A 111 -6.42 -14.58 6.08
C SER A 111 -7.79 -15.27 5.92
N PRO A 112 -8.80 -14.67 5.25
CA PRO A 112 -10.10 -15.30 5.08
C PRO A 112 -10.13 -16.32 3.93
N ASP A 113 -8.98 -16.78 3.42
CA ASP A 113 -8.92 -17.72 2.29
C ASP A 113 -8.02 -18.94 2.55
N ALA A 114 -8.14 -19.52 3.75
CA ALA A 114 -7.76 -20.91 3.96
C ALA A 114 -8.89 -21.82 3.45
N PRO A 115 -8.63 -22.82 2.57
CA PRO A 115 -9.66 -23.78 2.21
C PRO A 115 -10.14 -24.49 3.47
N ARG A 116 -11.45 -24.46 3.72
CA ARG A 116 -12.06 -25.26 4.79
C ARG A 116 -11.78 -26.73 4.49
N SER A 117 -10.84 -27.31 5.22
CA SER A 117 -10.60 -28.74 5.19
C SER A 117 -11.83 -29.44 5.75
N THR A 118 -12.58 -30.09 4.87
CA THR A 118 -13.63 -31.03 5.24
C THR A 118 -13.00 -32.22 5.94
N ARG A 119 -13.28 -32.39 7.23
CA ARG A 119 -13.40 -33.72 7.84
C ARG A 119 -14.28 -33.68 9.08
#